data_AF-A0AA90TW29-F1
#
_entry.id   AF-A0AA90TW29-F1
#
_cell.length_a   1.000
_cell.length_b   1.000
_cell.length_c   1.000
_cell.angle_alpha   90.00
_cell.angle_beta   90.00
_cell.angle_gamma   90.00
#
_symmetry.space_group_name_H-M   'P 1'
#
loop_
_entity.id
_entity.type
_entity.pdbx_description
1 polymer ?
#
loop_
_entity_poly.entity_id
_entity_poly.type
_entity_poly.pdbx_seq_one_letter_code
_entity_poly.pdbx_strand_id
1 'polypeptide(L)'
;MGIYISIYSIKHIGTEKYAKNFFDLMDQSGLNIEKIGLFEPVKKSFSMEDAIGMWTTEEPGIYDFETNKMIGKSGGMLGKSKGYWCQTHWWLHPTELSLNYLTIYLNKKVFNQIKNDILPLFEGLVDCFEAILK
;
A
#
# COMPACT_ATOMS: atom_id res chain seq x y z
N MET A 1 -19.54 -10.19 2.82
CA MET A 1 -19.13 -9.42 1.61
C MET A 1 -18.44 -8.15 2.06
N GLY A 2 -17.21 -7.92 1.61
CA GLY A 2 -16.49 -6.66 1.80
C GLY A 2 -16.14 -6.05 0.45
N ILE A 3 -15.54 -4.87 0.48
CA ILE A 3 -15.18 -4.10 -0.71
C ILE A 3 -13.66 -4.01 -0.78
N TYR A 4 -13.13 -4.18 -1.98
CA TYR A 4 -11.72 -4.06 -2.28
C TYR A 4 -11.50 -2.86 -3.19
N ILE A 5 -10.55 -2.02 -2.81
CA ILE A 5 -9.99 -0.98 -3.67
C ILE A 5 -8.57 -1.42 -3.98
N SER A 6 -8.27 -1.61 -5.26
CA SER A 6 -6.92 -2.00 -5.71
C SER A 6 -6.42 -0.97 -6.71
N ILE A 7 -5.23 -0.45 -6.45
CA ILE A 7 -4.55 0.56 -7.26
C ILE A 7 -3.26 -0.05 -7.78
N TYR A 8 -3.04 0.06 -9.08
CA TYR A 8 -1.87 -0.50 -9.75
C TYR A 8 -1.07 0.62 -10.41
N SER A 9 0.27 0.57 -10.28
CA SER A 9 1.18 1.58 -10.82
C SER A 9 2.44 0.93 -11.40
N ILE A 10 2.99 1.53 -12.45
CA ILE A 10 4.34 1.19 -12.95
C ILE A 10 5.44 2.07 -12.31
N LYS A 11 5.06 3.05 -11.49
CA LYS A 11 6.00 3.93 -10.79
C LYS A 11 6.55 3.24 -9.57
N HIS A 12 7.76 3.58 -9.16
CA HIS A 12 8.30 3.10 -7.89
C HIS A 12 7.60 3.80 -6.71
N ILE A 13 6.62 3.09 -6.12
CA ILE A 13 5.79 3.61 -5.01
C ILE A 13 6.42 3.37 -3.63
N GLY A 14 7.64 2.83 -3.56
CA GLY A 14 8.35 2.53 -2.32
C GLY A 14 9.05 3.73 -1.68
N THR A 15 8.61 4.96 -2.01
CA THR A 15 9.22 6.18 -1.48
C THR A 15 8.36 6.82 -0.40
N GLU A 16 9.00 7.60 0.48
CA GLU A 16 8.33 8.33 1.57
C GLU A 16 7.20 9.23 1.07
N LYS A 17 7.33 9.81 -0.14
CA LYS A 17 6.30 10.63 -0.78
C LYS A 17 4.97 9.86 -0.90
N TYR A 18 5.00 8.64 -1.45
CA TYR A 18 3.78 7.85 -1.64
C TYR A 18 3.23 7.34 -0.31
N ALA A 19 4.11 6.94 0.63
CA ALA A 19 3.70 6.51 1.95
C ALA A 19 2.95 7.61 2.71
N LYS A 20 3.51 8.83 2.75
CA LYS A 20 2.88 10.00 3.40
C LYS A 20 1.54 10.33 2.78
N ASN A 21 1.51 10.50 1.46
CA ASN A 21 0.27 10.83 0.75
C ASN A 21 -0.82 9.77 0.98
N PHE A 22 -0.46 8.49 1.02
CA PHE A 22 -1.39 7.41 1.33
C PHE A 22 -1.97 7.57 2.74
N PHE A 23 -1.13 7.73 3.77
CA PHE A 23 -1.62 7.85 5.14
C PHE A 23 -2.44 9.13 5.36
N ASP A 24 -2.08 10.24 4.70
CA ASP A 24 -2.86 11.48 4.75
C ASP A 24 -4.25 11.29 4.12
N LEU A 25 -4.35 10.60 2.97
CA LEU A 25 -5.64 10.28 2.34
C LEU A 25 -6.51 9.37 3.23
N MET A 26 -5.89 8.40 3.88
CA MET A 26 -6.59 7.48 4.80
C MET A 26 -7.13 8.22 6.03
N ASP A 27 -6.32 9.09 6.65
CA ASP A 27 -6.72 9.91 7.81
C ASP A 27 -7.85 10.88 7.45
N GLN A 28 -7.76 11.57 6.30
CA GLN A 28 -8.82 12.45 5.78
C GLN A 28 -10.14 11.71 5.54
N SER A 29 -10.07 10.41 5.23
CA SER A 29 -11.25 9.55 5.01
C SER A 29 -11.75 8.86 6.29
N GLY A 30 -11.18 9.20 7.46
CA GLY A 30 -11.52 8.59 8.75
C GLY A 30 -11.09 7.12 8.89
N LEU A 31 -10.14 6.65 8.05
CA LEU A 31 -9.60 5.30 8.08
C LEU A 31 -8.27 5.27 8.85
N ASN A 32 -8.37 5.33 10.18
CA ASN A 32 -7.20 5.41 11.07
C ASN A 32 -6.59 4.02 11.30
N ILE A 33 -5.32 3.83 10.94
CA ILE A 33 -4.64 2.53 11.04
C ILE A 33 -4.21 2.31 12.49
N GLU A 34 -4.54 1.16 13.06
CA GLU A 34 -4.23 0.82 14.46
C GLU A 34 -2.96 -0.01 14.57
N LYS A 35 -2.74 -0.92 13.61
CA LYS A 35 -1.61 -1.86 13.62
C LYS A 35 -0.94 -1.95 12.26
N ILE A 36 0.38 -2.15 12.28
CA ILE A 36 1.25 -2.28 11.10
C ILE A 36 2.22 -3.45 11.23
N GLY A 37 2.74 -3.91 10.10
CA GLY A 37 3.73 -4.98 10.04
C GLY A 37 4.12 -5.34 8.61
N LEU A 38 5.19 -6.13 8.46
CA LEU A 38 5.64 -6.64 7.17
C LEU A 38 5.00 -7.99 6.81
N PHE A 39 4.47 -8.69 7.81
CA PHE A 39 3.82 -10.00 7.68
C PHE A 39 2.74 -10.19 8.75
N GLU A 40 1.81 -11.12 8.51
CA GLU A 40 0.84 -11.53 9.52
C GLU A 40 1.53 -12.46 10.55
N PRO A 41 1.20 -12.36 11.86
CA PRO A 41 0.19 -11.48 12.45
C PRO A 41 0.65 -10.02 12.62
N VAL A 42 -0.17 -9.07 12.17
CA VAL A 42 0.08 -7.62 12.33
C VAL A 42 -0.12 -7.20 13.80
N LYS A 43 0.99 -6.94 14.52
CA LYS A 43 0.99 -6.71 15.97
C LYS A 43 1.51 -5.34 16.42
N LYS A 44 2.37 -4.68 15.64
CA LYS A 44 2.99 -3.41 16.05
C LYS A 44 1.95 -2.29 15.94
N SER A 45 1.85 -1.45 16.98
CA SER A 45 0.98 -0.28 16.95
C SER A 45 1.42 0.69 15.85
N PHE A 46 0.45 1.34 15.21
CA PHE A 46 0.74 2.35 14.21
C PHE A 46 1.46 3.56 14.82
N SER A 47 2.54 3.96 14.16
CA SER A 47 3.09 5.31 14.21
C SER A 47 3.42 5.71 12.77
N MET A 48 3.30 6.98 12.43
CA MET A 48 3.60 7.45 11.06
C MET A 48 5.05 7.14 10.68
N GLU A 49 5.99 7.36 11.60
CA GLU A 49 7.43 7.08 11.40
C GLU A 49 7.68 5.60 11.11
N ASP A 50 7.13 4.69 11.92
CA ASP A 50 7.31 3.26 11.70
C ASP A 50 6.62 2.77 10.42
N ALA A 51 5.46 3.32 10.11
CA ALA A 51 4.71 2.94 8.93
C ALA A 51 5.44 3.35 7.64
N ILE A 52 5.94 4.58 7.58
CA ILE A 52 6.80 5.05 6.50
C ILE A 52 8.07 4.19 6.43
N GLY A 53 8.73 3.96 7.56
CA GLY A 53 9.94 3.14 7.61
C GLY A 53 9.73 1.73 7.06
N MET A 54 8.64 1.07 7.44
CA MET A 54 8.26 -0.25 6.88
C MET A 54 7.98 -0.16 5.38
N TRP A 55 7.17 0.83 4.97
CA TRP A 55 6.80 1.02 3.58
C TRP A 55 8.03 1.18 2.67
N THR A 56 9.03 1.94 3.10
CA THR A 56 10.20 2.29 2.29
C THR A 56 11.39 1.34 2.46
N THR A 57 11.28 0.34 3.35
CA THR A 57 12.39 -0.61 3.56
C THR A 57 12.60 -1.45 2.31
N GLU A 58 13.83 -1.43 1.81
CA GLU A 58 14.26 -2.20 0.65
C GLU A 58 14.81 -3.57 1.02
N GLU A 59 14.19 -4.62 0.50
CA GLU A 59 14.65 -6.00 0.54
C GLU A 59 15.04 -6.50 -0.87
N PRO A 60 15.87 -7.55 -0.99
CA PRO A 60 16.11 -8.19 -2.28
C PRO A 60 14.81 -8.74 -2.87
N GLY A 61 14.42 -8.29 -4.07
CA GLY A 61 13.03 -8.43 -4.51
C GLY A 61 12.73 -9.36 -5.67
N ILE A 62 13.73 -9.69 -6.50
CA ILE A 62 13.51 -10.43 -7.75
C ILE A 62 14.60 -11.48 -7.90
N TYR A 63 14.21 -12.73 -8.08
CA TYR A 63 15.16 -13.81 -8.36
C TYR A 63 15.40 -13.89 -9.87
N ASP A 64 16.65 -13.67 -10.29
CA ASP A 64 17.05 -13.86 -11.68
C ASP A 64 17.58 -15.29 -11.90
N PHE A 65 16.88 -16.03 -12.76
CA PHE A 65 17.21 -17.41 -13.08
C PHE A 65 18.47 -17.52 -13.95
N GLU A 66 18.82 -16.48 -14.72
CA GLU A 66 20.00 -16.52 -15.59
C GLU A 66 21.28 -16.38 -14.78
N THR A 67 21.31 -15.43 -13.83
CA THR A 67 22.50 -15.18 -13.00
C THR A 67 22.49 -15.91 -11.65
N ASN A 68 21.39 -16.61 -11.32
CA ASN A 68 21.19 -17.32 -10.05
C ASN A 68 21.42 -16.41 -8.83
N LYS A 69 20.91 -15.18 -8.91
CA LYS A 69 21.09 -14.13 -7.91
C LYS A 69 19.80 -13.36 -7.68
N MET A 70 19.69 -12.76 -6.49
CA MET A 70 18.67 -11.73 -6.24
C MET A 70 19.11 -10.43 -6.91
N ILE A 71 18.24 -9.88 -7.75
CA ILE A 71 18.38 -8.57 -8.38
C ILE A 71 17.21 -7.67 -7.98
N GLY A 72 17.39 -6.37 -8.23
CA GLY A 72 16.38 -5.37 -7.90
C GLY A 72 16.08 -5.27 -6.41
N LYS A 73 15.02 -4.54 -6.09
CA LYS A 73 14.53 -4.29 -4.74
C LYS A 73 13.04 -4.56 -4.66
N SER A 74 12.55 -4.86 -3.47
CA SER A 74 11.12 -4.88 -3.16
C SER A 74 10.87 -4.41 -1.75
N GLY A 75 9.63 -4.13 -1.45
CA GLY A 75 9.19 -3.89 -0.10
C GLY A 75 7.69 -3.68 -0.05
N GLY A 76 7.23 -3.21 1.09
CA GLY A 76 5.82 -2.93 1.31
C GLY A 76 5.46 -3.05 2.78
N MET A 77 4.16 -3.05 3.06
CA MET A 77 3.67 -3.19 4.43
C MET A 77 2.20 -3.60 4.46
N LEU A 78 1.80 -4.08 5.62
CA LEU A 78 0.42 -4.34 6.01
C LEU A 78 -0.01 -3.30 7.04
N GLY A 79 -1.24 -2.82 6.90
CA GLY A 79 -1.93 -1.97 7.89
C GLY A 79 -3.29 -2.55 8.22
N LYS A 80 -3.73 -2.44 9.47
CA LYS A 80 -4.97 -3.06 9.93
C LYS A 80 -5.62 -2.27 11.06
N SER A 81 -6.95 -2.20 11.00
CA SER A 81 -7.79 -1.76 12.11
C SER A 81 -9.05 -2.60 12.16
N LYS A 82 -9.93 -2.31 13.11
CA LYS A 82 -11.21 -3.01 13.23
C LYS A 82 -12.07 -2.83 11.97
N GLY A 83 -12.14 -3.88 11.16
CA GLY A 83 -13.06 -3.97 10.03
C GLY A 83 -12.49 -3.51 8.70
N TYR A 84 -11.22 -3.13 8.64
CA TYR A 84 -10.54 -2.86 7.38
C TYR A 84 -9.03 -3.18 7.49
N TRP A 85 -8.40 -3.41 6.34
CA TRP A 85 -6.95 -3.59 6.24
C TRP A 85 -6.46 -3.01 4.92
N CYS A 86 -5.18 -2.68 4.86
CA CYS A 86 -4.49 -2.29 3.65
C CYS A 86 -3.18 -3.06 3.50
N GLN A 87 -2.73 -3.24 2.27
CA GLN A 87 -1.40 -3.72 1.97
C GLN A 87 -0.85 -2.96 0.78
N THR A 88 0.44 -2.69 0.81
CA THR A 88 1.20 -2.20 -0.33
C THR A 88 2.30 -3.20 -0.63
N HIS A 89 2.58 -3.37 -1.91
CA HIS A 89 3.73 -4.14 -2.37
C HIS A 89 4.32 -3.43 -3.57
N TRP A 90 5.64 -3.26 -3.55
CA TRP A 90 6.36 -2.67 -4.65
C TRP A 90 7.64 -3.43 -4.96
N TRP A 91 8.05 -3.30 -6.22
CA TRP A 91 9.25 -3.84 -6.82
C TRP A 91 9.95 -2.73 -7.60
N LEU A 92 11.26 -2.85 -7.68
CA LEU A 92 12.14 -2.00 -8.44
C LEU A 92 13.15 -2.90 -9.15
N HIS A 93 12.84 -3.25 -10.39
CA HIS A 93 13.80 -3.91 -11.27
C HIS A 93 14.80 -2.88 -11.82
N PRO A 94 16.10 -3.23 -11.96
CA PRO A 94 17.11 -2.28 -12.45
C PRO A 94 16.87 -1.79 -13.89
N THR A 95 16.18 -2.58 -14.72
CA THR A 95 16.02 -2.30 -16.15
C THR A 95 14.60 -2.45 -16.69
N GLU A 96 13.67 -3.00 -15.90
CA GLU A 96 12.32 -3.32 -16.36
C GLU A 96 11.29 -2.59 -15.52
N LEU A 97 10.12 -2.35 -16.11
CA LEU A 97 8.98 -1.83 -15.36
C LEU A 97 8.41 -2.94 -14.49
N SER A 98 8.14 -2.62 -13.22
CA SER A 98 7.48 -3.53 -12.30
C SER A 98 6.08 -3.04 -11.98
N LEU A 99 5.12 -3.98 -11.92
CA LEU A 99 3.76 -3.68 -11.53
C LEU A 99 3.69 -3.60 -10.00
N ASN A 100 3.48 -2.40 -9.47
CA ASN A 100 3.33 -2.14 -8.05
C ASN A 100 1.86 -1.99 -7.70
N TYR A 101 1.49 -2.31 -6.46
CA TYR A 101 0.09 -2.21 -6.07
C TYR A 101 -0.14 -1.82 -4.61
N LEU A 102 -1.30 -1.24 -4.40
CA LEU A 102 -1.90 -0.96 -3.11
C LEU A 102 -3.30 -1.61 -3.10
N THR A 103 -3.66 -2.26 -2.00
CA THR A 103 -5.01 -2.79 -1.79
C THR A 103 -5.54 -2.32 -0.45
N ILE A 104 -6.78 -1.86 -0.43
CA ILE A 104 -7.56 -1.57 0.77
C ILE A 104 -8.78 -2.48 0.76
N TYR A 105 -8.99 -3.21 1.85
CA TYR A 105 -10.21 -3.95 2.10
C TYR A 105 -11.04 -3.24 3.17
N LEU A 106 -12.33 -3.09 2.91
CA LEU A 106 -13.31 -2.57 3.86
C LEU A 106 -14.40 -3.61 4.09
N ASN A 107 -14.76 -3.90 5.34
CA ASN A 107 -15.99 -4.61 5.61
C ASN A 107 -17.21 -3.72 5.34
N LYS A 108 -18.40 -4.32 5.25
CA LYS A 108 -19.66 -3.60 4.97
C LYS A 108 -19.94 -2.46 5.97
N LYS A 109 -19.57 -2.61 7.24
CA LYS A 109 -19.80 -1.58 8.27
C LYS A 109 -18.94 -0.36 7.99
N VAL A 110 -17.63 -0.55 7.78
CA VAL A 110 -16.68 0.54 7.52
C VAL A 110 -17.01 1.21 6.19
N PHE A 111 -17.29 0.44 5.14
CA PHE A 111 -17.73 1.02 3.86
C PHE A 111 -18.96 1.91 4.02
N ASN A 112 -19.98 1.44 4.73
CA ASN A 112 -21.19 2.24 4.94
C ASN A 112 -20.94 3.54 5.74
N GLN A 113 -19.89 3.56 6.59
CA GLN A 113 -19.49 4.77 7.33
C GLN A 113 -18.87 5.81 6.40
N ILE A 114 -18.07 5.39 5.42
CA ILE A 114 -17.33 6.29 4.52
C ILE A 114 -17.86 6.30 3.09
N LYS A 115 -19.07 5.79 2.85
CA LYS A 115 -19.61 5.56 1.50
C LYS A 115 -19.67 6.82 0.63
N ASN A 116 -19.82 7.98 1.25
CA ASN A 116 -19.87 9.27 0.55
C ASN A 116 -18.46 9.76 0.19
N ASP A 117 -17.45 9.34 0.94
CA ASP A 117 -16.05 9.74 0.78
C ASP A 117 -15.25 8.69 -0.03
N ILE A 118 -15.89 7.57 -0.40
CA ILE A 118 -15.21 6.46 -1.08
C ILE A 118 -14.71 6.85 -2.48
N LEU A 119 -15.48 7.68 -3.19
CA LEU A 119 -15.11 8.13 -4.53
C LEU A 119 -13.97 9.15 -4.47
N PRO A 120 -14.03 10.22 -3.63
CA PRO A 120 -12.89 11.09 -3.38
C PRO A 120 -11.62 10.34 -2.94
N LEU A 121 -11.75 9.35 -2.04
CA LEU A 121 -10.62 8.51 -1.64
C LEU A 121 -10.04 7.76 -2.84
N PHE A 122 -10.89 7.13 -3.65
CA PHE A 122 -10.45 6.40 -4.84
C PHE A 122 -9.72 7.30 -5.85
N GLU A 123 -10.30 8.46 -6.18
CA GLU A 123 -9.70 9.43 -7.08
C GLU A 123 -8.36 9.95 -6.55
N GLY A 124 -8.29 10.30 -5.26
CA GLY A 124 -7.05 10.70 -4.61
C GLY A 124 -5.98 9.62 -4.65
N LEU A 125 -6.35 8.35 -4.51
CA LEU A 125 -5.42 7.23 -4.64
C LEU A 125 -4.96 7.02 -6.10
N VAL A 126 -5.86 7.16 -7.08
CA VAL A 126 -5.51 7.09 -8.50
C VAL A 126 -4.47 8.14 -8.86
N ASP A 127 -4.70 9.39 -8.43
CA ASP A 127 -3.78 10.50 -8.68
C ASP A 127 -2.47 10.34 -7.91
N CYS A 128 -2.55 10.00 -6.63
CA CYS A 128 -1.38 9.83 -5.77
C CYS A 128 -0.41 8.76 -6.30
N PHE A 129 -0.93 7.66 -6.84
CA PHE A 129 -0.14 6.52 -7.28
C PHE A 129 0.16 6.54 -8.79
N GLU A 130 -0.24 7.58 -9.52
CA GLU A 130 -0.14 7.64 -10.99
C GLU A 130 -0.70 6.35 -11.63
N ALA A 131 -1.90 5.97 -11.21
CA ALA A 131 -2.44 4.64 -11.44
C ALA A 131 -2.67 4.34 -12.94
N ILE A 132 -2.50 3.07 -13.31
CA ILE A 132 -2.82 2.59 -14.65
C ILE A 132 -4.34 2.48 -14.77
N LEU A 133 -4.96 3.43 -15.47
CA LEU A 133 -6.36 3.37 -15.86
C LEU A 133 -6.45 2.56 -17.16
N LYS A 134 -7.12 1.40 -17.12
CA LYS A 134 -7.50 0.66 -18.34
C LYS A 134 -8.91 1.02 -18.75
#